data_AF-A0A242CV78-F1
#
_entry.id   AF-A0A242CV78-F1
#
_cell.length_a   1.000
_cell.length_b   1.000
_cell.length_c   1.000
_cell.angle_alpha   90.00
_cell.angle_beta   90.00
_cell.angle_gamma   90.00
#
_symmetry.space_group_name_H-M   'P 1'
#
loop_
_entity.id
_entity.type
_entity.pdbx_description
1 polymer ?
#
loop_
_entity_poly.entity_id
_entity_poly.type
_entity_poly.pdbx_seq_one_letter_code
_entity_poly.pdbx_strand_id
1 'polypeptide(L)'
;MSPLGEAILEDDVVIDHVRFDDTVKFEPRDVNGAVQIPNALISMIKKHSGPLPSFAVADQIEMFDKKYTIAKVIPLSADSPEPFGYEIEVV
;
A
#
# COMPACT_ATOMS: atom_id res chain seq x y z
N MET A 1 -7.78 -5.35 39.36
CA MET A 1 -7.11 -4.56 38.30
C MET A 1 -6.81 -5.53 37.17
N SER A 2 -7.58 -5.47 36.09
CA SER A 2 -7.35 -6.30 34.91
C SER A 2 -6.13 -5.78 34.15
N PRO A 3 -5.26 -6.63 33.59
CA PRO A 3 -4.11 -6.15 32.84
C PRO A 3 -4.59 -5.47 31.55
N LEU A 4 -3.99 -4.34 31.20
CA LEU A 4 -4.17 -3.73 29.88
C LEU A 4 -3.82 -4.79 28.84
N GLY A 5 -4.76 -5.08 27.93
CA GLY A 5 -4.56 -6.08 26.89
C GLY A 5 -3.29 -5.76 26.10
N GLU A 6 -2.38 -6.74 26.03
CA GLU A 6 -1.29 -6.72 25.09
C GLU A 6 -1.88 -6.50 23.69
N ALA A 7 -1.43 -5.44 23.01
CA ALA A 7 -1.71 -5.26 21.61
C ALA A 7 -1.11 -6.47 20.88
N ILE A 8 -1.96 -7.32 20.32
CA ILE A 8 -1.53 -8.41 19.45
C ILE A 8 -0.92 -7.71 18.23
N LEU A 9 0.41 -7.75 18.13
CA LEU A 9 1.09 -7.37 16.90
C LEU A 9 0.73 -8.44 15.87
N GLU A 10 -0.04 -8.06 14.86
CA GLU A 10 -0.34 -8.96 13.74
C GLU A 10 0.96 -9.34 13.03
N ASP A 11 1.08 -10.61 12.66
CA ASP A 11 2.27 -11.11 11.94
C ASP A 11 2.43 -10.38 10.59
N ASP A 12 3.67 -10.13 10.18
CA ASP A 12 3.97 -9.51 8.89
C ASP A 12 3.38 -10.35 7.74
N VAL A 13 2.46 -9.76 6.97
CA VAL A 13 1.84 -10.42 5.82
C VAL A 13 2.72 -10.21 4.59
N VAL A 14 3.37 -11.29 4.13
CA VAL A 14 4.13 -11.28 2.87
C VAL A 14 3.17 -11.34 1.69
N ILE A 15 3.32 -10.39 0.76
CA ILE A 15 2.48 -10.30 -0.44
C ILE A 15 3.32 -10.65 -1.67
N ASP A 16 2.99 -11.79 -2.29
CA ASP A 16 3.59 -12.20 -3.55
C ASP A 16 2.81 -11.63 -4.75
N HIS A 17 3.56 -11.20 -5.78
CA HIS A 17 3.05 -10.71 -7.09
C HIS A 17 2.29 -9.37 -7.06
N VAL A 18 2.99 -8.31 -6.66
CA VAL A 18 2.52 -6.90 -6.74
C VAL A 18 3.11 -6.19 -7.96
N ARG A 19 2.33 -5.30 -8.60
CA ARG A 19 2.85 -4.29 -9.50
C ARG A 19 2.99 -2.97 -8.74
N PHE A 20 4.19 -2.41 -8.77
CA PHE A 20 4.50 -1.12 -8.17
C PHE A 20 4.82 -0.12 -9.27
N ASP A 21 3.99 0.91 -9.43
CA ASP A 21 4.24 2.01 -10.34
C ASP A 21 4.60 3.25 -9.49
N ASP A 22 5.89 3.60 -9.46
CA ASP A 22 6.35 4.86 -8.89
C ASP A 22 6.43 5.93 -9.97
N THR A 23 5.89 7.11 -9.67
CA THR A 23 6.10 8.27 -10.54
C THR A 23 7.07 9.19 -9.81
N VAL A 24 8.14 9.64 -10.46
CA VAL A 24 9.00 10.70 -9.90
C VAL A 24 8.74 11.97 -10.69
N LYS A 25 8.18 12.99 -10.04
CA LYS A 25 7.98 14.30 -10.66
C LYS A 25 9.23 15.14 -10.40
N PHE A 26 10.10 15.22 -11.39
CA PHE A 26 11.19 16.19 -11.37
C PHE A 26 10.63 17.55 -11.80
N GLU A 27 10.62 18.54 -10.91
CA GLU A 27 10.37 19.93 -11.33
C GLU A 27 11.70 20.56 -11.77
N PRO A 28 11.91 20.85 -13.07
CA PRO A 28 13.17 21.39 -13.55
C PRO A 28 13.19 22.90 -13.31
N ARG A 29 13.32 23.31 -12.04
CA ARG A 29 13.55 24.70 -11.60
C ARG A 29 13.71 24.75 -10.08
N ASP A 30 14.82 24.20 -9.59
CA ASP A 30 15.58 24.84 -8.51
C ASP A 30 16.78 23.98 -8.18
N VAL A 31 17.96 24.62 -8.13
CA VAL A 31 19.20 24.01 -7.63
C VAL A 31 19.05 23.55 -6.15
N ASN A 32 17.94 23.96 -5.50
CA ASN A 32 17.50 23.60 -4.15
C ASN A 32 16.06 23.03 -4.10
N GLY A 33 15.51 22.53 -5.22
CA GLY A 33 14.13 22.05 -5.27
C GLY A 33 13.90 20.85 -4.36
N ALA A 34 12.96 20.94 -3.43
CA ALA A 34 12.57 19.81 -2.59
C ALA A 34 12.01 18.70 -3.49
N VAL A 35 12.64 17.52 -3.46
CA VAL A 35 12.13 16.34 -4.15
C VAL A 35 10.77 16.01 -3.53
N GLN A 36 9.68 16.35 -4.21
CA GLN A 36 8.38 15.81 -3.87
C GLN A 36 8.37 14.39 -4.42
N ILE A 37 8.36 13.40 -3.53
CA ILE A 37 8.07 12.02 -3.89
C ILE A 37 6.55 11.99 -4.11
N PRO A 38 6.06 11.85 -5.35
CA PRO A 38 4.63 11.69 -5.61
C PRO A 38 4.13 10.40 -4.97
N ASN A 39 2.82 10.34 -4.74
CA ASN A 39 2.15 9.10 -4.36
C ASN A 39 2.58 7.96 -5.30
N ALA A 40 2.90 6.79 -4.75
CA ALA A 40 3.12 5.57 -5.51
C ALA A 40 1.83 4.75 -5.56
N LEU A 41 1.66 3.97 -6.63
CA LEU A 41 0.50 3.10 -6.81
C LEU A 41 0.93 1.63 -6.76
N ILE A 42 0.27 0.86 -5.91
CA ILE A 42 0.41 -0.58 -5.83
C ILE A 42 -0.84 -1.23 -6.37
N SER A 43 -0.69 -2.11 -7.36
CA SER A 43 -1.78 -2.93 -7.88
C SER A 43 -1.62 -4.39 -7.49
N MET A 44 -2.67 -4.96 -6.93
CA MET A 44 -2.76 -6.36 -6.47
C MET A 44 -3.97 -7.06 -7.09
N ILE A 45 -3.78 -8.31 -7.55
CA ILE A 45 -4.84 -9.10 -8.17
C ILE A 45 -4.94 -10.47 -7.47
N LYS A 46 -6.11 -10.81 -6.94
CA LYS A 46 -6.44 -12.07 -6.22
C LYS A 46 -6.09 -13.35 -6.99
N LYS A 47 -6.03 -13.27 -8.32
CA LYS A 47 -5.65 -14.40 -9.19
C LYS A 47 -4.18 -14.83 -8.98
N HIS A 48 -3.31 -13.92 -8.53
CA HIS A 48 -1.86 -14.10 -8.49
C HIS A 48 -1.27 -14.00 -7.07
N SER A 49 -2.04 -13.48 -6.13
CA SER A 49 -1.73 -13.43 -4.70
C SER A 49 -2.68 -14.39 -3.97
N GLY A 50 -2.31 -14.90 -2.79
CA GLY A 50 -3.21 -15.71 -1.95
C GLY A 50 -4.49 -14.96 -1.55
N PRO A 51 -5.20 -15.35 -0.47
CA PRO A 51 -6.31 -14.52 0.02
C PRO A 51 -5.84 -13.05 0.14
N LEU A 52 -6.59 -12.13 -0.46
CA LEU A 52 -6.21 -10.72 -0.48
C LEU A 52 -6.12 -10.22 0.97
N PRO A 53 -5.00 -9.58 1.37
CA PRO A 53 -4.92 -8.94 2.67
C PRO A 53 -5.96 -7.84 2.78
N SER A 54 -6.37 -7.54 4.02
CA SER A 54 -7.13 -6.34 4.31
C SER A 54 -6.18 -5.17 4.45
N PHE A 55 -6.51 -4.04 3.84
CA PHE A 55 -5.74 -2.80 3.97
C PHE A 55 -6.65 -1.69 4.51
N ALA A 56 -6.09 -0.85 5.38
CA ALA A 56 -6.71 0.37 5.87
C ALA A 56 -5.84 1.59 5.58
N VAL A 57 -6.47 2.76 5.54
CA VAL A 57 -5.75 4.04 5.47
C VAL A 57 -4.89 4.19 6.72
N ALA A 58 -3.66 4.69 6.55
CA ALA A 58 -2.61 4.81 7.56
C ALA A 58 -1.87 3.52 7.94
N ASP A 59 -2.23 2.36 7.38
CA ASP A 59 -1.38 1.17 7.49
C ASP A 59 -0.01 1.43 6.86
N GLN A 60 1.02 0.76 7.39
CA GLN A 60 2.37 0.82 6.86
C GLN A 60 2.70 -0.42 6.05
N ILE A 61 3.33 -0.21 4.91
CA ILE A 61 3.84 -1.28 4.07
C ILE A 61 5.33 -1.05 3.81
N GLU A 62 6.08 -2.14 3.68
CA GLU A 62 7.51 -2.09 3.36
C GLU A 62 7.74 -2.75 1.99
N MET A 63 8.33 -1.99 1.07
CA MET A 63 8.73 -2.48 -0.25
C MET A 63 10.07 -1.87 -0.62
N PHE A 64 10.99 -2.69 -1.17
CA PHE A 64 12.32 -2.25 -1.60
C PHE A 64 13.10 -1.48 -0.49
N ASP A 65 13.05 -1.99 0.74
CA ASP A 65 13.66 -1.38 1.94
C ASP A 65 13.17 0.04 2.25
N LYS A 66 11.99 0.42 1.73
CA LYS A 66 11.31 1.69 1.99
C LYS A 66 9.96 1.45 2.62
N LYS A 67 9.62 2.28 3.60
CA LYS A 67 8.31 2.30 4.25
C LYS A 67 7.41 3.31 3.57
N TYR A 68 6.20 2.88 3.25
CA TYR A 68 5.16 3.74 2.71
C TYR A 68 3.93 3.69 3.61
N THR A 69 3.20 4.79 3.65
CA THR A 69 1.91 4.87 4.37
C THR A 69 0.77 4.80 3.38
N ILE A 70 -0.22 3.96 3.63
CA ILE A 70 -1.42 3.86 2.78
C ILE A 70 -2.23 5.15 2.90
N ALA A 71 -2.32 5.89 1.80
CA ALA A 71 -3.16 7.07 1.68
C ALA A 71 -4.59 6.70 1.26
N LYS A 72 -4.75 5.65 0.45
CA LYS A 72 -6.06 5.21 -0.07
C LYS A 72 -6.05 3.76 -0.52
N VAL A 73 -7.16 3.07 -0.29
CA VAL A 73 -7.43 1.71 -0.77
C VAL A 73 -8.61 1.73 -1.73
N ILE A 74 -8.41 1.27 -2.96
CA ILE A 74 -9.41 1.26 -4.03
C ILE A 74 -9.69 -0.20 -4.39
N PRO A 75 -10.87 -0.75 -4.05
CA PRO A 75 -11.23 -2.11 -4.46
C PRO A 75 -11.43 -2.18 -5.97
N LEU A 76 -10.77 -3.16 -6.60
CA LEU A 76 -11.02 -3.51 -8.00
C LEU A 76 -12.17 -4.52 -8.03
N SER A 77 -13.37 -4.01 -8.27
CA SER A 77 -14.58 -4.81 -8.39
C SER A 77 -15.01 -4.93 -9.85
N ALA A 78 -15.35 -6.13 -10.27
CA ALA A 78 -16.08 -6.39 -11.52
C ALA A 78 -17.59 -6.48 -11.20
N ASP A 79 -18.37 -7.19 -12.02
CA ASP A 79 -19.78 -7.53 -11.74
C ASP A 79 -19.97 -8.50 -10.53
N SER A 80 -18.96 -8.63 -9.66
CA SER A 80 -18.90 -9.51 -8.49
C SER A 80 -18.99 -8.69 -7.20
N PRO A 81 -19.69 -9.19 -6.16
CA PRO A 81 -19.75 -8.54 -4.85
C PRO A 81 -18.41 -8.57 -4.10
N GLU A 82 -17.54 -9.53 -4.43
CA GLU A 82 -16.17 -9.57 -3.90
C GLU A 82 -15.19 -8.89 -4.87
N PRO A 83 -14.29 -8.01 -4.37
CA PRO A 83 -13.24 -7.43 -5.19
C PRO A 83 -12.27 -8.52 -5.66
N PHE A 84 -11.81 -8.41 -6.90
CA PHE A 84 -10.79 -9.29 -7.47
C PHE A 84 -9.37 -8.76 -7.26
N GLY A 85 -9.20 -7.60 -6.64
CA GLY A 85 -7.92 -6.95 -6.42
C GLY A 85 -8.05 -5.61 -5.70
N TYR A 86 -6.91 -4.94 -5.52
CA TYR A 86 -6.82 -3.59 -4.97
C TYR A 86 -5.86 -2.73 -5.79
N GLU A 87 -6.20 -1.45 -5.90
CA GLU A 87 -5.24 -0.37 -6.14
C GLU A 87 -5.03 0.37 -4.83
N ILE A 88 -3.77 0.57 -4.44
CA ILE A 88 -3.40 1.18 -3.16
C ILE A 88 -2.50 2.37 -3.48
N GLU A 89 -2.95 3.57 -3.10
CA GLU A 89 -2.14 4.78 -3.18
C GLU A 89 -1.33 4.91 -1.88
N VAL A 90 -0.02 5.12 -2.00
CA VAL A 90 0.90 5.19 -0.85
C VAL A 90 1.84 6.38 -0.94
N VAL A 91 2.28 6.89 0.22
CA VAL A 91 3.14 8.07 0.37
C VAL A 91 4.37 7.80 1.23
#